data_AF-A0AA35PMH7-F1
#
_entry.id   AF-A0AA35PMH7-F1
#
_cell.length_a   1.000
_cell.length_b   1.000
_cell.length_c   1.000
_cell.angle_alpha   90.00
_cell.angle_beta   90.00
_cell.angle_gamma   90.00
#
_symmetry.space_group_name_H-M   'P 1'
#
loop_
_entity.id
_entity.type
_entity.pdbx_description
1 polymer ?
#
loop_
_entity_poly.entity_id
_entity_poly.type
_entity_poly.pdbx_seq_one_letter_code
_entity_poly.pdbx_strand_id
1 'polypeptide(L)'
;MATATDQLVGYGLVAFSLILFAYYTVWIIILPFIEIDHLIHKYFLPREYSVIIPVVAGLVLLLFIGTFIATITWKNRKTVKKSA
;
A
#
# COMPACT_ATOMS: atom_id res chain seq x y z
N MET A 1 6.32 -24.03 -16.27
CA MET A 1 5.05 -23.34 -16.54
C MET A 1 4.49 -22.92 -15.19
N ALA A 2 4.00 -21.69 -15.05
CA ALA A 2 3.30 -21.28 -13.83
C ALA A 2 2.07 -22.18 -13.64
N THR A 3 1.78 -22.58 -12.40
CA THR A 3 0.63 -23.41 -12.09
C THR A 3 -0.64 -22.61 -12.39
N ALA A 4 -1.76 -23.27 -12.73
CA ALA A 4 -3.03 -22.57 -12.97
C ALA A 4 -3.42 -21.64 -11.79
N THR A 5 -3.07 -22.04 -10.57
CA THR A 5 -3.22 -21.23 -9.35
C THR A 5 -2.38 -19.95 -9.38
N ASP A 6 -1.11 -20.03 -9.78
CA ASP A 6 -0.21 -18.88 -9.88
C ASP A 6 -0.74 -17.85 -10.89
N GLN A 7 -1.29 -18.33 -12.01
CA GLN A 7 -1.91 -17.49 -13.03
C GLN A 7 -3.18 -16.80 -12.51
N LEU A 8 -4.04 -17.53 -11.81
CA LEU A 8 -5.26 -16.96 -11.23
C LEU A 8 -4.96 -15.88 -10.20
N VAL A 9 -3.97 -16.11 -9.32
CA VAL A 9 -3.53 -15.10 -8.35
C VAL A 9 -2.96 -13.88 -9.06
N GLY A 10 -2.14 -14.09 -10.10
CA GLY A 10 -1.60 -13.00 -10.92
C GLY A 10 -2.71 -12.14 -11.54
N TYR A 11 -3.69 -12.75 -12.20
CA TYR A 11 -4.83 -12.02 -12.76
C TYR A 11 -5.66 -11.31 -11.68
N GLY A 12 -5.87 -11.95 -10.53
CA GLY A 12 -6.55 -11.34 -9.40
C GLY A 12 -5.84 -10.09 -8.89
N LEU A 13 -4.52 -10.15 -8.71
CA LEU A 13 -3.70 -9.00 -8.31
C LEU A 13 -3.73 -7.86 -9.33
N VAL A 14 -3.67 -8.19 -10.63
CA VAL A 14 -3.76 -7.18 -11.71
C VAL A 14 -5.13 -6.52 -11.73
N ALA A 15 -6.21 -7.28 -11.67
CA ALA A 15 -7.58 -6.75 -11.64
C ALA A 15 -7.81 -5.87 -10.40
N PHE A 16 -7.38 -6.33 -9.23
CA PHE A 16 -7.45 -5.57 -7.98
C PHE A 16 -6.64 -4.26 -8.07
N SER A 17 -5.42 -4.31 -8.61
CA SER A 17 -4.58 -3.14 -8.83
C SER A 17 -5.23 -2.13 -9.77
N LEU A 18 -5.84 -2.59 -10.86
CA LEU A 18 -6.57 -1.73 -11.80
C LEU A 18 -7.75 -1.01 -11.13
N ILE A 19 -8.51 -1.71 -10.29
CA ILE A 19 -9.63 -1.11 -9.54
C ILE A 19 -9.12 -0.04 -8.58
N LEU A 20 -8.09 -0.35 -7.79
CA LEU A 20 -7.48 0.62 -6.88
C LEU A 20 -6.92 1.84 -7.63
N PHE A 21 -6.23 1.61 -8.74
CA PHE A 21 -5.67 2.66 -9.58
C PHE A 21 -6.77 3.57 -10.11
N ALA A 22 -7.85 3.00 -10.67
CA ALA A 22 -8.98 3.78 -11.15
C ALA A 22 -9.63 4.58 -10.02
N TYR A 23 -9.87 3.97 -8.85
CA TYR A 23 -10.44 4.65 -7.68
C TYR A 23 -9.60 5.86 -7.26
N TYR A 24 -8.28 5.67 -7.08
CA TYR A 24 -7.39 6.75 -6.69
C TYR A 24 -7.21 7.81 -7.79
N THR A 25 -7.25 7.42 -9.06
CA THR A 25 -7.19 8.36 -10.19
C THR A 25 -8.40 9.28 -10.18
N VAL A 26 -9.61 8.72 -10.05
CA VAL A 26 -10.85 9.51 -9.93
C VAL A 26 -10.77 10.40 -8.69
N TRP A 27 -10.32 9.86 -7.56
CA TRP A 27 -10.26 10.58 -6.29
C TRP A 27 -9.30 11.78 -6.33
N ILE A 28 -8.10 11.61 -6.85
CA ILE A 28 -7.05 12.64 -6.83
C ILE A 28 -7.24 13.64 -7.97
N ILE A 29 -7.51 13.15 -9.18
CA ILE A 29 -7.52 13.96 -10.40
C ILE A 29 -8.89 14.50 -10.71
N ILE A 30 -9.96 13.70 -10.61
CA ILE A 30 -11.29 14.10 -11.09
C ILE A 30 -12.10 14.82 -10.00
N LEU A 31 -12.10 14.28 -8.77
CA LEU A 31 -12.86 14.84 -7.64
C LEU A 31 -12.63 16.35 -7.34
N PRO A 32 -11.43 16.96 -7.48
CA PRO A 32 -11.29 18.41 -7.28
C PRO A 32 -12.14 19.27 -8.21
N PHE A 33 -12.54 18.74 -9.35
CA PHE A 33 -13.29 19.49 -10.36
C PHE A 33 -14.81 19.25 -10.26
N ILE A 34 -15.27 18.44 -9.31
CA ILE A 34 -16.69 18.13 -9.09
C ILE A 34 -17.22 18.96 -7.92
N GLU A 35 -18.39 19.58 -8.09
CA GLU A 35 -19.05 20.36 -7.03
C GLU A 35 -19.35 19.52 -5.79
N ILE A 36 -19.30 20.16 -4.62
CA ILE A 36 -19.33 19.51 -3.30
C ILE A 36 -20.69 18.86 -2.98
N ASP A 37 -21.79 19.32 -3.60
CA ASP A 37 -23.14 18.78 -3.41
C ASP A 37 -23.44 17.53 -4.26
N HIS A 38 -22.50 17.07 -5.10
CA HIS A 38 -22.70 15.84 -5.86
C HIS A 38 -22.63 14.58 -4.98
N LEU A 39 -23.52 13.62 -5.27
CA LEU A 39 -23.57 12.29 -4.62
C LEU A 39 -22.23 11.53 -4.64
N ILE A 40 -21.33 11.88 -5.58
CA ILE A 40 -20.02 11.24 -5.69
C ILE A 40 -19.19 11.41 -4.41
N HIS A 41 -19.33 12.54 -3.71
CA HIS A 41 -18.61 12.80 -2.44
C HIS A 41 -19.04 11.87 -1.30
N LYS A 42 -20.14 11.10 -1.43
CA LYS A 42 -20.47 10.03 -0.48
C LYS A 42 -19.65 8.76 -0.68
N TYR A 43 -19.09 8.56 -1.87
CA TYR A 43 -18.29 7.38 -2.22
C TYR A 43 -16.78 7.62 -2.06
N PHE A 44 -16.38 8.88 -1.91
CA PHE A 44 -14.99 9.29 -1.70
C PHE A 44 -14.84 9.91 -0.32
N LEU A 45 -13.75 9.60 0.38
CA LEU A 45 -13.41 10.32 1.59
C LEU A 45 -13.03 11.77 1.25
N PRO A 46 -13.04 12.68 2.24
CA PRO A 46 -12.54 14.03 2.05
C PRO A 46 -11.16 14.04 1.40
N ARG A 47 -10.92 15.02 0.52
CA ARG A 47 -9.71 15.17 -0.29
C ARG A 47 -8.40 14.94 0.48
N GLU A 48 -8.32 15.40 1.72
CA GLU A 48 -7.09 15.29 2.53
C GLU A 48 -6.67 13.83 2.71
N TYR A 49 -7.64 12.91 2.82
CA TYR A 49 -7.37 11.49 2.99
C TYR A 49 -6.78 10.83 1.74
N SER A 50 -6.98 11.40 0.53
CA SER A 50 -6.40 10.84 -0.69
C SER A 50 -4.86 10.87 -0.67
N VAL A 51 -4.29 11.81 0.09
CA VAL A 51 -2.83 11.94 0.29
C VAL A 51 -2.38 11.28 1.58
N ILE A 52 -3.15 11.45 2.67
CA ILE A 52 -2.80 10.90 3.98
C ILE A 52 -2.70 9.37 3.94
N ILE A 53 -3.62 8.67 3.28
CA ILE A 53 -3.62 7.19 3.26
C ILE A 53 -2.34 6.63 2.63
N PRO A 54 -1.92 7.03 1.40
CA PRO A 54 -0.65 6.58 0.83
C PRO A 54 0.56 6.93 1.70
N VAL A 55 0.59 8.12 2.30
CA VAL A 55 1.71 8.55 3.16
C VAL A 55 1.81 7.67 4.40
N VAL A 56 0.70 7.45 5.11
CA VAL A 56 0.65 6.59 6.29
C VAL A 56 1.02 5.15 5.93
N ALA A 57 0.50 4.62 4.82
CA ALA A 57 0.87 3.29 4.34
C ALA A 57 2.38 3.17 4.08
N GLY A 58 2.98 4.17 3.43
CA GLY A 58 4.43 4.24 3.19
C GLY A 58 5.24 4.32 4.49
N LEU A 59 4.81 5.12 5.46
CA LEU A 59 5.46 5.22 6.77
C LEU A 59 5.39 3.91 7.55
N VAL A 60 4.22 3.26 7.56
CA VAL A 60 4.04 1.94 8.20
C VAL A 60 4.95 0.91 7.55
N LEU A 61 5.00 0.86 6.22
CA LEU A 61 5.90 -0.03 5.49
C LEU A 61 7.37 0.23 5.82
N LEU A 62 7.78 1.50 5.87
CA LEU A 62 9.15 1.90 6.22
C LEU A 62 9.51 1.48 7.64
N LEU A 63 8.62 1.70 8.61
CA LEU A 63 8.82 1.26 9.99
C LEU A 63 8.89 -0.26 10.08
N PHE A 64 8.07 -0.97 9.31
CA PHE A 64 8.11 -2.43 9.25
C PHE A 64 9.46 -2.93 8.71
N ILE A 65 9.95 -2.35 7.62
CA ILE A 65 11.26 -2.69 7.05
C ILE A 65 12.38 -2.36 8.04
N GLY A 66 12.35 -1.18 8.66
CA GLY A 66 13.37 -0.74 9.62
C GLY A 66 13.43 -1.62 10.85
N THR A 67 12.28 -2.00 11.41
CA THR A 67 12.21 -2.91 12.57
C THR A 67 12.66 -4.33 12.20
N PHE A 68 12.31 -4.82 11.01
CA PHE A 68 12.80 -6.08 10.48
C PHE A 68 14.33 -6.09 10.38
N ILE A 69 14.93 -5.07 9.75
CA ILE A 69 16.39 -4.91 9.62
C ILE A 69 17.06 -4.82 11.00
N ALA A 70 16.52 -4.01 11.91
CA ALA A 70 17.06 -3.89 13.26
C ALA A 70 17.06 -5.24 14.00
N THR A 71 15.99 -6.02 13.86
CA THR A 71 15.84 -7.32 14.49
C THR A 71 16.85 -8.34 13.96
N ILE A 72 17.04 -8.42 12.63
CA ILE A 72 18.01 -9.33 12.03
C ILE A 72 19.46 -8.95 12.39
N THR A 73 19.80 -7.66 12.38
CA THR A 73 21.15 -7.20 12.78
C THR A 73 21.42 -7.49 14.25
N TRP A 74 20.44 -7.26 15.13
CA TRP A 74 20.59 -7.55 16.56
C TRP A 74 20.80 -9.04 16.83
N LYS A 75 20.04 -9.90 16.14
CA LYS A 75 20.18 -11.36 16.24
C LYS A 75 21.55 -11.83 15.75
N ASN A 76 22.03 -11.31 14.62
CA ASN A 76 23.35 -11.65 14.07
C ASN A 76 24.51 -11.17 14.96
N ARG A 77 24.38 -10.03 15.64
CA ARG A 77 25.39 -9.58 16.62
C ARG A 77 25.52 -10.52 17.81
N LYS A 78 24.41 -11.09 18.29
CA LYS A 78 24.42 -12.04 19.41
C LYS A 78 25.06 -13.37 19.05
N THR A 79 24.92 -13.84 17.81
CA THR A 79 25.52 -15.11 17.37
C THR A 79 27.05 -14.99 17.24
N VAL A 80 27.55 -13.89 16.65
CA VAL A 80 29.00 -13.63 16.52
C VAL A 80 29.70 -13.54 17.88
N LYS A 81 29.06 -12.89 18.87
CA LYS A 81 29.58 -12.83 20.25
C LYS A 81 29.54 -14.15 21.01
N LYS A 82 28.80 -15.16 20.53
CA LYS A 82 28.67 -16.46 21.19
C LYS A 82 29.64 -17.50 20.60
N SER A 83 30.21 -17.21 19.45
CA SER A 83 31.19 -18.06 18.73
C SER A 83 32.62 -17.53 18.80
N ALA A 84 32.85 -16.39 19.43
CA ALA A 84 34.15 -15.81 19.76
C ALA A 84 34.39 -15.94 21.27
#